data_AF-A0A6P6YD75-F1
#
_entry.id   AF-A0A6P6YD75-F1
#
_cell.length_a   1.000
_cell.length_b   1.000
_cell.length_c   1.000
_cell.angle_alpha   90.00
_cell.angle_beta   90.00
_cell.angle_gamma   90.00
#
_symmetry.space_group_name_H-M   'P 1'
#
loop_
_entity.id
_entity.type
_entity.pdbx_description
1 polymer ?
#
loop_
_entity_poly.entity_id
_entity_poly.type
_entity_poly.pdbx_seq_one_letter_code
_entity_poly.pdbx_strand_id
1 'polypeptide(L)'
;HPTKIIFIGNIINDCFESLKFYLFRLEYSLNDYERQRIKWSYQTFRRTIWLTLNSWINIFFNIHLALFPSNFLIKLFQSFEQLFQFERIDLLLQLQIFTFIILEYPWFIFFKKILHYNFRINNLFYKYRYHFDDYQLEIQYRLYLIRLINIGDFITKTLNIVMAIVLSISGIFGITIFIFLYFNNDITIVLMIIYIPLLINLLLRSYYLVGQLFNIIKYVLFLIELLKLQIKQIILYLQLKIRCYRFNLSIYGRFLHGYNKLNNDVFILNQTISNVFFSIETMSKVTFIYCSIFFSKQIEMNLFNTIIVIYFLSLFIYTNGLYSRAAQLPHYNRRGCLSIMNWLARLQYQKYYGHSYRPSRLYRPSRLYRPSRLYRSSRLSICNQIRSNFFAQSMSENHLGFSCGQMFPIIKFKYHKIPK
;
A
#
# COMPACT_ATOMS: atom_id res chain seq x y z
N HIS A 1 26.87 7.02 -18.81
CA HIS A 1 27.01 6.62 -17.39
C HIS A 1 26.56 5.18 -17.22
N PRO A 2 27.37 4.29 -16.61
CA PRO A 2 26.92 2.94 -16.34
C PRO A 2 25.77 3.04 -15.32
N THR A 3 24.55 2.72 -15.73
CA THR A 3 23.41 2.65 -14.84
C THR A 3 23.69 1.53 -13.84
N LYS A 4 24.06 1.90 -12.61
CA LYS A 4 24.17 0.99 -11.47
C LYS A 4 22.95 0.07 -11.51
N ILE A 5 23.16 -1.23 -11.73
CA ILE A 5 22.05 -2.17 -11.92
C ILE A 5 21.27 -2.19 -10.60
N ILE A 6 20.08 -1.59 -10.60
CA ILE A 6 19.19 -1.56 -9.44
C ILE A 6 18.49 -2.92 -9.39
N PHE A 7 18.86 -3.73 -8.40
CA PHE A 7 18.20 -5.00 -8.11
C PHE A 7 16.91 -4.79 -7.32
N ILE A 8 15.88 -5.60 -7.57
CA ILE A 8 14.61 -5.50 -6.83
C ILE A 8 14.83 -5.76 -5.34
N GLY A 9 15.75 -6.66 -4.98
CA GLY A 9 16.13 -6.92 -3.58
C GLY A 9 16.61 -5.67 -2.83
N ASN A 10 17.29 -4.73 -3.51
CA ASN A 10 17.73 -3.47 -2.90
C ASN A 10 16.53 -2.55 -2.62
N ILE A 11 15.59 -2.44 -3.57
CA ILE A 11 14.36 -1.64 -3.39
C ILE A 11 13.52 -2.21 -2.24
N ILE A 12 13.47 -3.54 -2.10
CA ILE A 12 12.76 -4.21 -1.01
C ILE A 12 13.44 -3.95 0.34
N ASN A 13 14.77 -3.90 0.39
CA ASN A 13 15.48 -3.51 1.60
C ASN A 13 15.17 -2.06 1.99
N ASP A 14 15.20 -1.13 1.03
CA ASP A 14 14.88 0.28 1.28
C ASP A 14 13.42 0.44 1.75
N CYS A 15 12.50 -0.35 1.17
CA CYS A 15 11.11 -0.44 1.62
C CYS A 15 11.01 -0.89 3.08
N PHE A 16 11.69 -1.98 3.46
CA PHE A 16 11.68 -2.48 4.82
C PHE A 16 12.25 -1.46 5.80
N GLU A 17 13.38 -0.84 5.49
CA GLU A 17 13.99 0.21 6.32
C GLU A 17 13.09 1.43 6.48
N SER A 18 12.40 1.83 5.40
CA SER A 18 11.42 2.92 5.44
C SER A 18 10.22 2.59 6.34
N LEU A 19 9.65 1.39 6.22
CA LEU A 19 8.56 0.93 7.08
C LEU A 19 9.01 0.79 8.54
N LYS A 20 10.23 0.30 8.77
CA LYS A 20 10.84 0.21 10.09
C LYS A 20 10.97 1.58 10.76
N PHE A 21 11.36 2.60 10.01
CA PHE A 21 11.48 3.97 10.51
C PHE A 21 10.12 4.65 10.73
N TYR A 22 9.23 4.59 9.74
CA TYR A 22 8.00 5.39 9.74
C TYR A 22 6.80 4.70 10.37
N LEU A 23 6.64 3.39 10.12
CA LEU A 23 5.40 2.67 10.43
C LEU A 23 5.54 1.73 11.63
N PHE A 24 6.64 0.99 11.76
CA PHE A 24 6.86 0.06 12.88
C PHE A 24 7.49 0.75 14.09
N ARG A 25 8.38 1.72 13.83
CA ARG A 25 9.12 2.50 14.84
C ARG A 25 9.99 1.64 15.77
N LEU A 26 10.34 0.43 15.33
CA LEU A 26 11.10 -0.57 16.09
C LEU A 26 12.41 -0.88 15.37
N GLU A 27 13.53 -0.94 16.09
CA GLU A 27 14.83 -1.26 15.49
C GLU A 27 15.11 -2.76 15.59
N TYR A 28 14.95 -3.48 14.47
CA TYR A 28 15.22 -4.91 14.36
C TYR A 28 15.62 -5.30 12.93
N SER A 29 16.28 -6.46 12.77
CA SER A 29 16.60 -7.05 11.47
C SER A 29 15.61 -8.15 11.06
N LEU A 30 15.49 -8.41 9.76
CA LEU A 30 14.66 -9.52 9.26
C LEU A 30 15.13 -10.88 9.81
N ASN A 31 16.43 -11.07 10.00
CA ASN A 31 16.99 -12.30 10.55
C ASN A 31 16.64 -12.48 12.04
N ASP A 32 16.65 -11.41 12.82
CA ASP A 32 16.24 -11.46 14.23
C ASP A 32 14.75 -11.81 14.35
N TYR A 33 13.94 -11.28 13.44
CA TYR A 33 12.52 -11.57 13.37
C TYR A 33 12.25 -13.04 13.03
N GLU A 34 12.92 -13.57 11.99
CA GLU A 34 12.78 -14.98 11.56
C GLU A 34 13.21 -15.95 12.66
N ARG A 35 14.29 -15.63 13.37
CA ARG A 35 14.79 -16.45 14.50
C ARG A 35 14.02 -16.25 15.80
N GLN A 36 13.01 -15.38 15.80
CA GLN A 36 12.22 -15.02 16.99
C GLN A 36 13.07 -14.46 18.15
N ARG A 37 14.11 -13.69 17.83
CA ARG A 37 15.13 -13.19 18.78
C ARG A 37 15.30 -11.66 18.72
N ILE A 38 14.21 -10.92 18.59
CA ILE A 38 14.24 -9.46 18.79
C ILE A 38 14.67 -9.20 20.23
N LYS A 39 15.80 -8.50 20.41
CA LYS A 39 16.33 -8.15 21.72
C LYS A 39 15.42 -7.12 22.39
N TRP A 40 15.05 -7.37 23.64
CA TRP A 40 14.25 -6.44 24.44
C TRP A 40 15.17 -5.41 25.11
N SER A 41 15.72 -4.50 24.31
CA SER A 41 16.66 -3.47 24.76
C SER A 41 16.11 -2.07 24.53
N TYR A 42 16.60 -1.08 25.29
CA TYR A 42 16.24 0.33 25.04
C TYR A 42 16.56 0.75 23.60
N GLN A 43 17.65 0.26 23.00
CA GLN A 43 17.98 0.58 21.60
C GLN A 43 16.87 0.16 20.62
N THR A 44 16.27 -1.01 20.84
CA THR A 44 15.17 -1.54 20.01
C THR A 44 13.91 -0.69 20.10
N PHE A 45 13.58 -0.22 21.32
CA PHE A 45 12.36 0.54 21.59
C PHE A 45 12.54 2.06 21.58
N ARG A 46 13.77 2.57 21.52
CA ARG A 46 14.08 4.02 21.61
C ARG A 46 13.21 4.82 20.66
N ARG A 47 13.18 4.45 19.39
CA ARG A 47 12.39 5.16 18.37
C ARG A 47 10.89 5.08 18.66
N THR A 48 10.41 3.94 19.14
CA THR A 48 9.01 3.78 19.55
C THR A 48 8.67 4.75 20.67
N ILE A 49 9.43 4.73 21.76
CA ILE A 49 9.19 5.55 22.96
C ILE A 49 9.17 7.04 22.57
N TRP A 50 10.22 7.53 21.91
CA TRP A 50 10.33 8.95 21.56
C TRP A 50 9.23 9.42 20.60
N LEU A 51 8.97 8.69 19.52
CA LEU A 51 7.99 9.12 18.53
C LEU A 51 6.56 8.99 19.02
N THR A 52 6.24 7.97 19.81
CA THR A 52 4.88 7.77 20.34
C THR A 52 4.56 8.78 21.43
N LEU A 53 5.48 9.00 22.37
CA LEU A 53 5.33 10.06 23.38
C LEU A 53 5.17 11.42 22.71
N ASN A 54 6.03 11.76 21.75
CA ASN A 54 5.89 13.02 21.01
C ASN A 54 4.57 13.10 20.24
N SER A 55 4.08 11.99 19.68
CA SER A 55 2.78 11.99 19.01
C SER A 55 1.65 12.32 19.97
N TRP A 56 1.61 11.67 21.14
CA TRP A 56 0.55 11.90 22.13
C TRP A 56 0.62 13.29 22.75
N ILE A 57 1.83 13.77 23.09
CA ILE A 57 2.03 15.15 23.56
C ILE A 57 1.48 16.15 22.54
N ASN A 58 1.80 15.98 21.26
CA ASN A 58 1.31 16.87 20.21
C ASN A 58 -0.21 16.74 19.98
N ILE A 59 -0.80 15.54 20.13
CA ILE A 59 -2.25 15.36 20.08
C ILE A 59 -2.91 16.14 21.22
N PHE A 60 -2.45 15.97 22.46
CA PHE A 60 -3.00 16.70 23.61
C PHE A 60 -2.80 18.20 23.49
N PHE A 61 -1.64 18.63 23.02
CA PHE A 61 -1.35 20.03 22.78
C PHE A 61 -2.29 20.64 21.72
N ASN A 62 -2.49 19.97 20.58
CA ASN A 62 -3.42 20.45 19.56
C ASN A 62 -4.87 20.44 20.04
N ILE A 63 -5.29 19.44 20.82
CA ILE A 63 -6.63 19.42 21.44
C ILE A 63 -6.79 20.60 22.39
N HIS A 64 -5.79 20.89 23.22
CA HIS A 64 -5.80 22.05 24.11
C HIS A 64 -5.92 23.35 23.31
N LEU A 65 -5.13 23.51 22.24
CA LEU A 65 -5.20 24.68 21.34
C LEU A 65 -6.59 24.84 20.69
N ALA A 66 -7.24 23.73 20.34
CA ALA A 66 -8.53 23.75 19.64
C ALA A 66 -9.74 23.94 20.56
N LEU A 67 -9.74 23.35 21.77
CA LEU A 67 -10.90 23.34 22.67
C LEU A 67 -10.89 24.45 23.71
N PHE A 68 -9.70 24.92 24.13
CA PHE A 68 -9.56 25.94 25.16
C PHE A 68 -8.76 27.14 24.65
N PRO A 69 -9.28 27.87 23.64
CA PRO A 69 -8.60 29.05 23.14
C PRO A 69 -8.63 30.14 24.21
N SER A 70 -7.51 30.35 24.90
CA SER A 70 -7.33 31.53 25.75
C SER A 70 -7.34 32.79 24.88
N ASN A 71 -7.64 33.96 25.47
CA ASN A 71 -7.59 35.24 24.75
C ASN A 71 -6.25 35.44 24.02
N PHE A 72 -5.16 34.96 24.61
CA PHE A 72 -3.84 34.92 24.01
C PHE A 72 -3.81 34.07 22.72
N LEU A 73 -4.32 32.82 22.75
CA LEU A 73 -4.32 31.94 21.58
C LEU A 73 -5.18 32.49 20.44
N ILE A 74 -6.29 33.15 20.76
CA ILE A 74 -7.15 33.81 19.77
C ILE A 74 -6.37 34.94 19.08
N LYS A 75 -5.72 35.82 19.83
CA LYS A 75 -4.86 36.88 19.28
C LYS A 75 -3.73 36.30 18.43
N LEU A 76 -3.14 35.19 18.85
CA LEU A 76 -2.07 34.53 18.09
C LEU A 76 -2.58 34.00 16.75
N PHE A 77 -3.73 33.33 16.73
CA PHE A 77 -4.32 32.85 15.48
C PHE A 77 -4.69 34.01 14.57
N GLN A 78 -5.33 35.07 15.08
CA GLN A 78 -5.61 36.27 14.30
C GLN A 78 -4.36 36.93 13.72
N SER A 79 -3.28 37.02 14.50
CA SER A 79 -2.01 37.58 14.04
C SER A 79 -1.39 36.74 12.91
N PHE A 80 -1.51 35.41 13.02
CA PHE A 80 -1.02 34.48 12.01
C PHE A 80 -1.89 34.50 10.74
N GLU A 81 -3.21 34.58 10.89
CA GLU A 81 -4.18 34.74 9.79
C GLU A 81 -3.91 36.01 9.00
N GLN A 82 -3.65 37.13 9.68
CA GLN A 82 -3.28 38.40 9.05
C GLN A 82 -1.95 38.31 8.31
N LEU A 83 -0.92 37.72 8.92
CA LEU A 83 0.41 37.66 8.33
C LEU A 83 0.45 36.82 7.05
N PHE A 84 -0.27 35.71 7.04
CA PHE A 84 -0.35 34.82 5.88
C PHE A 84 -1.60 35.05 5.03
N GLN A 85 -2.39 36.10 5.31
CA GLN A 85 -3.61 36.48 4.58
C GLN A 85 -4.56 35.31 4.32
N PHE A 86 -4.87 34.53 5.36
CA PHE A 86 -5.81 33.43 5.25
C PHE A 86 -6.68 33.30 6.48
N GLU A 87 -7.85 32.69 6.31
CA GLU A 87 -8.81 32.53 7.39
C GLU A 87 -8.88 31.09 7.88
N ARG A 88 -9.27 30.93 9.14
CA ARG A 88 -9.64 29.65 9.76
C ARG A 88 -8.45 28.69 9.96
N ILE A 89 -7.40 29.16 10.65
CA ILE A 89 -6.29 28.31 11.13
C ILE A 89 -6.79 27.13 11.98
N ASP A 90 -7.86 27.35 12.73
CA ASP A 90 -8.51 26.35 13.57
C ASP A 90 -8.84 25.07 12.78
N LEU A 91 -9.25 25.18 11.51
CA LEU A 91 -9.52 24.03 10.65
C LEU A 91 -8.26 23.21 10.34
N LEU A 92 -7.11 23.87 10.15
CA LEU A 92 -5.83 23.19 9.89
C LEU A 92 -5.35 22.44 11.14
N LEU A 93 -5.51 23.03 12.32
CA LEU A 93 -5.19 22.39 13.60
C LEU A 93 -6.09 21.18 13.87
N GLN A 94 -7.39 21.31 13.63
CA GLN A 94 -8.34 20.19 13.76
C GLN A 94 -7.99 19.04 12.80
N LEU A 95 -7.70 19.34 11.53
CA LEU A 95 -7.26 18.34 10.57
C LEU A 95 -5.98 17.61 11.02
N GLN A 96 -5.06 18.34 11.64
CA GLN A 96 -3.82 17.77 12.18
C GLN A 96 -4.11 16.77 13.31
N ILE A 97 -5.06 17.05 14.20
CA ILE A 97 -5.51 16.11 15.26
C ILE A 97 -6.01 14.80 14.63
N PHE A 98 -6.92 14.90 13.66
CA PHE A 98 -7.45 13.71 12.96
C PHE A 98 -6.34 12.93 12.27
N THR A 99 -5.43 13.62 11.59
CA THR A 99 -4.29 12.99 10.89
C THR A 99 -3.39 12.22 11.86
N PHE A 100 -3.10 12.78 13.04
CA PHE A 100 -2.27 12.13 14.05
C PHE A 100 -2.94 10.86 14.58
N ILE A 101 -4.22 10.93 14.93
CA ILE A 101 -4.98 9.80 15.47
C ILE A 101 -5.06 8.66 14.43
N ILE A 102 -5.39 8.99 13.18
CA ILE A 102 -5.52 8.01 12.09
C ILE A 102 -4.19 7.29 11.82
N LEU A 103 -3.05 7.97 11.97
CA LEU A 103 -1.71 7.39 11.74
C LEU A 103 -1.15 6.60 12.93
N GLU A 104 -1.60 6.87 14.16
CA GLU A 104 -1.25 6.04 15.32
C GLU A 104 -1.98 4.69 15.30
N TYR A 105 -3.22 4.64 14.81
CA TYR A 105 -4.01 3.39 14.69
C TYR A 105 -3.27 2.22 14.01
N PRO A 106 -2.73 2.36 12.77
CA PRO A 106 -2.02 1.26 12.12
C PRO A 106 -0.72 0.90 12.84
N TRP A 107 -0.02 1.88 13.44
CA TRP A 107 1.19 1.61 14.22
C TRP A 107 0.90 0.66 15.38
N PHE A 108 -0.13 0.92 16.20
CA PHE A 108 -0.50 0.04 17.32
C PHE A 108 -0.74 -1.40 16.88
N ILE A 109 -1.45 -1.60 15.76
CA ILE A 109 -1.75 -2.93 15.22
C ILE A 109 -0.45 -3.65 14.81
N PHE A 110 0.42 -2.97 14.07
CA PHE A 110 1.65 -3.59 13.56
C PHE A 110 2.66 -3.84 14.67
N PHE A 111 2.82 -2.89 15.59
CA PHE A 111 3.66 -3.03 16.76
C PHE A 111 3.32 -4.30 17.54
N LYS A 112 2.03 -4.50 17.86
CA LYS A 112 1.56 -5.72 18.55
C LYS A 112 1.87 -6.98 17.74
N LYS A 113 1.57 -6.99 16.43
CA LYS A 113 1.81 -8.15 15.56
C LYS A 113 3.30 -8.51 15.46
N ILE A 114 4.18 -7.51 15.41
CA ILE A 114 5.63 -7.71 15.29
C ILE A 114 6.18 -8.31 16.58
N LEU A 115 5.80 -7.79 17.75
CA LEU A 115 6.28 -8.32 19.03
C LEU A 115 5.82 -9.76 19.29
N HIS A 116 4.65 -10.15 18.79
CA HIS A 116 4.14 -11.52 18.88
C HIS A 116 4.61 -12.43 17.73
N TYR A 117 5.53 -11.97 16.88
CA TYR A 117 6.02 -12.69 15.69
C TYR A 117 4.92 -13.16 14.71
N ASN A 118 3.74 -12.52 14.77
CA ASN A 118 2.57 -12.84 13.94
C ASN A 118 2.46 -11.93 12.69
N PHE A 119 3.49 -11.14 12.42
CA PHE A 119 3.59 -10.24 11.29
C PHE A 119 4.17 -10.93 10.04
N ARG A 120 3.31 -11.65 9.32
CA ARG A 120 3.68 -12.48 8.15
C ARG A 120 4.33 -11.72 6.98
N ILE A 121 4.17 -10.40 6.91
CA ILE A 121 4.83 -9.58 5.88
C ILE A 121 6.36 -9.65 5.95
N ASN A 122 6.94 -9.83 7.14
CA ASN A 122 8.39 -9.96 7.25
C ASN A 122 8.92 -11.18 6.48
N ASN A 123 8.14 -12.25 6.39
CA ASN A 123 8.47 -13.43 5.58
C ASN A 123 8.45 -13.10 4.08
N LEU A 124 7.54 -12.22 3.64
CA LEU A 124 7.57 -11.70 2.26
C LEU A 124 8.82 -10.87 2.03
N PHE A 125 9.16 -9.94 2.92
CA PHE A 125 10.38 -9.15 2.77
C PHE A 125 11.63 -10.02 2.73
N TYR A 126 11.72 -11.02 3.61
CA TYR A 126 12.82 -11.99 3.61
C TYR A 126 12.92 -12.72 2.26
N LYS A 127 11.81 -13.29 1.79
CA LYS A 127 11.72 -13.97 0.49
C LYS A 127 12.12 -13.07 -0.67
N TYR A 128 11.60 -11.84 -0.74
CA TYR A 128 11.84 -10.93 -1.84
C TYR A 128 13.24 -10.27 -1.80
N ARG A 129 13.85 -10.17 -0.60
CA ARG A 129 15.19 -9.63 -0.43
C ARG A 129 16.28 -10.64 -0.79
N TYR A 130 16.19 -11.86 -0.26
CA TYR A 130 17.28 -12.84 -0.32
C TYR A 130 17.10 -13.92 -1.40
N HIS A 131 15.85 -14.21 -1.79
CA HIS A 131 15.54 -15.32 -2.70
C HIS A 131 14.84 -14.89 -3.99
N PHE A 132 14.66 -13.59 -4.20
CA PHE A 132 14.09 -13.10 -5.44
C PHE A 132 15.15 -13.08 -6.53
N ASP A 133 14.96 -13.94 -7.53
CA ASP A 133 15.75 -13.88 -8.73
C ASP A 133 15.13 -12.85 -9.69
N ASP A 134 15.88 -11.77 -9.91
CA ASP A 134 15.53 -10.68 -10.81
C ASP A 134 15.21 -11.18 -12.23
N TYR A 135 15.81 -12.30 -12.67
CA TYR A 135 15.55 -12.88 -13.99
C TYR A 135 14.17 -13.57 -14.10
N GLN A 136 13.43 -13.73 -13.00
CA GLN A 136 12.05 -14.24 -13.04
C GLN A 136 11.09 -13.28 -13.74
N LEU A 137 11.39 -11.97 -13.74
CA LEU A 137 10.61 -10.95 -14.43
C LEU A 137 11.21 -10.65 -15.80
N GLU A 138 10.34 -10.50 -16.80
CA GLU A 138 10.75 -9.98 -18.11
C GLU A 138 11.46 -8.62 -17.95
N ILE A 139 12.50 -8.39 -18.75
CA ILE A 139 13.35 -7.18 -18.69
C ILE A 139 12.49 -5.91 -18.79
N GLN A 140 11.46 -5.92 -19.64
CA GLN A 140 10.53 -4.80 -19.79
C GLN A 140 9.79 -4.47 -18.49
N TYR A 141 9.39 -5.46 -17.70
CA TYR A 141 8.71 -5.25 -16.42
C TYR A 141 9.68 -4.76 -15.34
N ARG A 142 10.92 -5.24 -15.34
CA ARG A 142 11.96 -4.73 -14.43
C ARG A 142 12.24 -3.25 -14.69
N LEU A 143 12.46 -2.89 -15.96
CA LEU A 143 12.70 -1.50 -16.35
C LEU A 143 11.50 -0.62 -16.00
N TYR A 144 10.28 -1.12 -16.16
CA TYR A 144 9.07 -0.42 -15.72
C TYR A 144 9.06 -0.16 -14.21
N LEU A 145 9.37 -1.17 -13.38
CA LEU A 145 9.41 -1.04 -11.93
C LEU A 145 10.50 -0.06 -11.45
N ILE A 146 11.68 -0.10 -12.08
CA ILE A 146 12.77 0.84 -11.79
C ILE A 146 12.36 2.27 -12.17
N ARG A 147 11.71 2.46 -13.32
CA ARG A 147 11.16 3.78 -13.67
C ARG A 147 10.10 4.23 -12.68
N LEU A 148 9.21 3.32 -12.26
CA LEU A 148 8.17 3.63 -11.29
C LEU A 148 8.75 4.11 -9.96
N ILE A 149 9.78 3.43 -9.42
CA ILE A 149 10.39 3.85 -8.16
C ILE A 149 11.14 5.18 -8.32
N ASN A 150 11.84 5.40 -9.43
CA ASN A 150 12.56 6.65 -9.67
C ASN A 150 11.59 7.85 -9.81
N ILE A 151 10.48 7.66 -10.53
CA ILE A 151 9.42 8.67 -10.63
C ILE A 151 8.81 8.90 -9.24
N GLY A 152 8.52 7.82 -8.50
CA GLY A 152 8.02 7.91 -7.13
C GLY A 152 8.97 8.69 -6.22
N ASP A 153 10.28 8.41 -6.28
CA ASP A 153 11.30 9.13 -5.51
C ASP A 153 11.37 10.60 -5.88
N PHE A 154 11.28 10.93 -7.17
CA PHE A 154 11.21 12.31 -7.62
C PHE A 154 10.01 13.04 -7.01
N ILE A 155 8.79 12.49 -7.18
CA ILE A 155 7.58 13.18 -6.72
C ILE A 155 7.51 13.22 -5.18
N THR A 156 7.89 12.15 -4.49
CA THR A 156 7.90 12.15 -3.02
C THR A 156 8.93 13.13 -2.46
N LYS A 157 10.13 13.25 -3.06
CA LYS A 157 11.12 14.24 -2.64
C LYS A 157 10.65 15.66 -2.90
N THR A 158 10.09 15.95 -4.08
CA THR A 158 9.61 17.31 -4.39
C THR A 158 8.50 17.74 -3.44
N LEU A 159 7.51 16.88 -3.20
CA LEU A 159 6.43 17.18 -2.25
C LEU A 159 6.93 17.33 -0.81
N ASN A 160 7.85 16.47 -0.37
CA ASN A 160 8.47 16.59 0.94
C ASN A 160 9.24 17.92 1.08
N ILE A 161 10.01 18.33 0.06
CA ILE A 161 10.78 19.59 0.08
C ILE A 161 9.84 20.80 0.08
N VAL A 162 8.83 20.83 -0.77
CA VAL A 162 7.86 21.94 -0.82
C VAL A 162 7.16 22.09 0.53
N MET A 163 6.65 20.99 1.09
CA MET A 163 6.01 21.04 2.40
C MET A 163 7.00 21.36 3.52
N ALA A 164 8.24 20.92 3.39
CA ALA A 164 9.27 21.27 4.35
C ALA A 164 9.53 22.78 4.40
N ILE A 165 9.57 23.43 3.23
CA ILE A 165 9.73 24.89 3.13
C ILE A 165 8.51 25.59 3.74
N VAL A 166 7.29 25.18 3.37
CA VAL A 166 6.04 25.74 3.90
C VAL A 166 5.98 25.64 5.43
N LEU A 167 6.29 24.46 5.97
CA LEU A 167 6.33 24.23 7.42
C LEU A 167 7.43 25.05 8.09
N SER A 168 8.61 25.23 7.46
CA SER A 168 9.73 26.01 8.03
C SER A 168 9.33 27.47 8.15
N ILE A 169 8.80 28.02 7.06
CA ILE A 169 8.31 29.39 7.01
C ILE A 169 7.23 29.59 8.07
N SER A 170 6.22 28.72 8.11
CA SER A 170 5.15 28.78 9.11
C SER A 170 5.67 28.73 10.56
N GLY A 171 6.72 27.93 10.80
CA GLY A 171 7.31 27.76 12.12
C GLY A 171 8.13 28.96 12.58
N ILE A 172 8.97 29.50 11.69
CA ILE A 172 9.76 30.72 11.97
C ILE A 172 8.81 31.88 12.26
N PHE A 173 7.81 32.10 11.42
CA PHE A 173 6.82 33.15 11.64
C PHE A 173 6.02 32.94 12.93
N GLY A 174 5.61 31.69 13.22
CA GLY A 174 4.96 31.35 14.48
C GLY A 174 5.81 31.74 15.70
N ILE A 175 7.10 31.43 15.70
CA ILE A 175 8.02 31.80 16.80
C ILE A 175 8.17 33.33 16.88
N THR A 176 8.29 34.04 15.76
CA THR A 176 8.41 35.51 15.78
C THR A 176 7.16 36.18 16.33
N ILE A 177 5.95 35.68 16.01
CA ILE A 177 4.69 36.18 16.57
C ILE A 177 4.65 35.96 18.09
N PHE A 178 5.12 34.80 18.57
CA PHE A 178 5.23 34.54 20.01
C PHE A 178 6.14 35.56 20.72
N ILE A 179 7.29 35.90 20.12
CA ILE A 179 8.22 36.89 20.67
C ILE A 179 7.58 38.29 20.65
N PHE A 180 6.88 38.66 19.58
CA PHE A 180 6.19 39.94 19.48
C PHE A 180 5.08 40.10 20.53
N LEU A 181 4.27 39.05 20.74
CA LEU A 181 3.23 39.05 21.76
C LEU A 181 3.80 39.12 23.18
N TYR A 182 4.99 38.58 23.42
CA TYR A 182 5.71 38.77 24.68
C TYR A 182 6.09 40.25 24.90
N PHE A 183 6.63 40.93 23.89
CA PHE A 183 6.95 42.36 24.00
C PHE A 183 5.72 43.26 24.23
N ASN A 184 4.54 42.83 23.78
CA ASN A 184 3.27 43.53 24.02
C ASN A 184 2.65 43.23 25.40
N ASN A 185 3.35 42.50 26.28
CA ASN A 185 2.86 42.07 27.59
C ASN A 185 1.61 41.19 27.55
N ASP A 186 1.30 40.57 26.41
CA ASP A 186 0.16 39.65 26.27
C ASP A 186 0.48 38.24 26.81
N ILE A 187 1.77 37.91 27.00
CA ILE A 187 2.25 36.60 27.44
C ILE A 187 3.30 36.75 28.54
N THR A 188 3.28 35.87 29.55
CA THR A 188 4.34 35.77 30.56
C THR A 188 5.54 34.97 30.04
N ILE A 189 6.74 35.24 30.59
CA ILE A 189 7.96 34.47 30.28
C ILE A 189 7.75 32.97 30.46
N VAL A 190 7.03 32.57 31.52
CA VAL A 190 6.73 31.16 31.83
C VAL A 190 5.95 30.50 30.70
N LEU A 191 4.91 31.16 30.18
CA LEU A 191 4.13 30.64 29.05
C LEU A 191 5.00 30.54 27.80
N MET A 192 5.85 31.52 27.52
CA MET A 192 6.76 31.47 26.37
C MET A 192 7.71 30.27 26.45
N ILE A 193 8.31 30.01 27.63
CA ILE A 193 9.21 28.86 27.86
C ILE A 193 8.49 27.52 27.65
N ILE A 194 7.20 27.44 27.93
CA ILE A 194 6.41 26.19 27.75
C ILE A 194 5.97 26.02 26.29
N TYR A 195 5.45 27.08 25.66
CA TYR A 195 4.83 26.99 24.34
C TYR A 195 5.84 26.90 23.19
N ILE A 196 7.00 27.56 23.26
CA ILE A 196 8.01 27.49 22.18
C ILE A 196 8.50 26.05 21.95
N PRO A 197 8.91 25.28 22.98
CA PRO A 197 9.30 23.88 22.80
C PRO A 197 8.17 23.01 22.24
N LEU A 198 6.92 23.24 22.66
CA LEU A 198 5.76 22.52 22.15
C LEU A 198 5.49 22.83 20.67
N LEU A 199 5.61 24.09 20.27
CA LEU A 199 5.50 24.50 18.86
C LEU A 199 6.61 23.89 18.00
N ILE A 200 7.86 23.90 18.49
CA ILE A 200 8.99 23.24 17.81
C ILE A 200 8.73 21.74 17.68
N ASN A 201 8.25 21.08 18.74
CA ASN A 201 7.91 19.65 18.71
C ASN A 201 6.78 19.36 17.70
N LEU A 202 5.77 20.25 17.63
CA LEU A 202 4.67 20.14 16.68
C LEU A 202 5.17 20.26 15.24
N LEU A 203 6.06 21.22 14.96
CA LEU A 203 6.69 21.39 13.65
C LEU A 203 7.48 20.13 13.25
N LEU A 204 8.39 19.67 14.12
CA LEU A 204 9.18 18.45 13.90
C LEU A 204 8.29 17.22 13.64
N ARG A 205 7.17 17.11 14.37
CA ARG A 205 6.19 16.05 14.16
C ARG A 205 5.50 16.17 12.80
N SER A 206 5.09 17.37 12.39
CA SER A 206 4.52 17.61 11.06
C SER A 206 5.50 17.21 9.95
N TYR A 207 6.78 17.59 10.05
CA TYR A 207 7.82 17.15 9.10
C TYR A 207 7.89 15.63 8.96
N TYR A 208 7.93 14.94 10.11
CA TYR A 208 8.00 13.49 10.13
C TYR A 208 6.79 12.86 9.42
N LEU A 209 5.59 13.42 9.61
CA LEU A 209 4.35 12.87 9.06
C LEU A 209 4.23 13.05 7.55
N VAL A 210 4.64 14.22 7.04
CA VAL A 210 4.71 14.44 5.59
C VAL A 210 5.62 13.37 4.96
N GLY A 211 6.80 13.13 5.57
CA GLY A 211 7.71 12.07 5.14
C GLY A 211 7.12 10.66 5.26
N GLN A 212 6.40 10.38 6.35
CA GLN A 212 5.73 9.10 6.60
C GLN A 212 4.74 8.77 5.48
N LEU A 213 3.86 9.72 5.13
CA LEU A 213 2.77 9.49 4.19
C LEU A 213 3.29 9.17 2.79
N PHE A 214 4.15 10.04 2.24
CA PHE A 214 4.61 9.88 0.87
C PHE A 214 5.53 8.68 0.69
N ASN A 215 6.46 8.45 1.62
CA ASN A 215 7.39 7.33 1.50
C ASN A 215 6.66 5.99 1.61
N ILE A 216 5.73 5.84 2.55
CA ILE A 216 4.97 4.59 2.70
C ILE A 216 4.09 4.34 1.48
N ILE A 217 3.35 5.34 0.99
CA ILE A 217 2.48 5.20 -0.18
C ILE A 217 3.29 4.75 -1.41
N LYS A 218 4.48 5.34 -1.62
CA LYS A 218 5.40 4.96 -2.70
C LYS A 218 5.75 3.47 -2.65
N TYR A 219 6.16 2.97 -1.49
CA TYR A 219 6.57 1.58 -1.35
C TYR A 219 5.39 0.60 -1.41
N VAL A 220 4.24 0.97 -0.87
CA VAL A 220 2.99 0.20 -1.02
C VAL A 220 2.61 0.08 -2.50
N LEU A 221 2.68 1.18 -3.25
CA LEU A 221 2.43 1.19 -4.68
C LEU A 221 3.40 0.27 -5.43
N PHE A 222 4.69 0.31 -5.09
CA PHE A 222 5.71 -0.57 -5.66
C PHE A 222 5.40 -2.05 -5.42
N LEU A 223 5.06 -2.45 -4.19
CA LEU A 223 4.75 -3.85 -3.86
C LEU A 223 3.51 -4.36 -4.60
N ILE A 224 2.47 -3.52 -4.72
CA ILE A 224 1.26 -3.82 -5.47
C ILE A 224 1.57 -4.02 -6.95
N GLU A 225 2.37 -3.11 -7.54
CA GLU A 225 2.78 -3.18 -8.94
C GLU A 225 3.67 -4.39 -9.23
N LEU A 226 4.59 -4.74 -8.32
CA LEU A 226 5.42 -5.94 -8.43
C LEU A 226 4.56 -7.20 -8.53
N LEU A 227 3.64 -7.40 -7.57
CA LEU A 227 2.75 -8.58 -7.58
C LEU A 227 1.83 -8.61 -8.80
N LYS A 228 1.32 -7.44 -9.21
CA LYS A 228 0.48 -7.31 -10.41
C LYS A 228 1.23 -7.76 -11.66
N LEU A 229 2.48 -7.34 -11.83
CA LEU A 229 3.29 -7.72 -13.01
C LEU A 229 3.63 -9.20 -13.00
N GLN A 230 3.95 -9.79 -11.84
CA GLN A 230 4.18 -11.22 -11.73
C GLN A 230 2.93 -12.03 -12.14
N ILE A 231 1.75 -11.63 -11.67
CA ILE A 231 0.49 -12.27 -12.05
C ILE A 231 0.21 -12.10 -13.55
N LYS A 232 0.39 -10.88 -14.08
CA LYS A 232 0.23 -10.58 -15.50
C LYS A 232 1.11 -11.47 -16.37
N GLN A 233 2.38 -11.64 -16.01
CA GLN A 233 3.33 -12.47 -16.77
C GLN A 233 2.90 -13.94 -16.81
N ILE A 234 2.50 -14.52 -15.66
CA ILE A 234 2.05 -15.92 -15.61
C ILE A 234 0.78 -16.13 -16.43
N ILE A 235 -0.16 -15.18 -16.41
CA ILE A 235 -1.40 -15.26 -17.19
C ILE A 235 -1.14 -15.12 -18.69
N LEU A 236 -0.30 -14.16 -19.10
CA LEU A 236 0.06 -14.00 -20.52
C LEU A 236 0.77 -15.24 -21.06
N TYR A 237 1.69 -15.81 -20.28
CA TYR A 237 2.34 -17.08 -20.64
C TYR A 237 1.32 -18.20 -20.85
N LEU A 238 0.36 -18.35 -19.93
CA LEU A 238 -0.72 -19.33 -20.07
C LEU A 238 -1.53 -19.09 -21.35
N GLN A 239 -1.93 -17.84 -21.63
CA GLN A 239 -2.72 -17.49 -22.81
C GLN A 239 -2.00 -17.83 -24.13
N LEU A 240 -0.69 -17.53 -24.20
CA LEU A 240 0.13 -17.88 -25.36
C LEU A 240 0.20 -19.40 -25.55
N LYS A 241 0.40 -20.16 -24.47
CA LYS A 241 0.47 -21.62 -24.55
C LYS A 241 -0.87 -22.27 -24.92
N ILE A 242 -2.00 -21.73 -24.44
CA ILE A 242 -3.35 -22.22 -24.81
C ILE A 242 -3.62 -22.03 -26.31
N ARG A 243 -3.07 -20.99 -26.94
CA ARG A 243 -3.20 -20.77 -28.39
C ARG A 243 -2.38 -21.76 -29.21
N CYS A 244 -1.15 -22.05 -28.79
CA CYS A 244 -0.21 -22.84 -29.59
C CYS A 244 -0.29 -24.35 -29.34
N TYR A 245 -0.77 -24.79 -28.17
CA TYR A 245 -0.71 -26.21 -27.77
C TYR A 245 -2.08 -26.78 -27.43
N ARG A 246 -2.28 -28.07 -27.76
CA ARG A 246 -3.33 -28.87 -27.13
C ARG A 246 -3.07 -28.99 -25.63
N PHE A 247 -4.11 -29.35 -24.88
CA PHE A 247 -4.03 -29.40 -23.43
C PHE A 247 -2.84 -30.20 -22.94
N ASN A 248 -2.03 -29.58 -22.10
CA ASN A 248 -0.82 -30.19 -21.56
C ASN A 248 -0.81 -30.00 -20.04
N LEU A 249 -0.85 -31.14 -19.34
CA LEU A 249 -0.89 -31.21 -17.88
C LEU A 249 0.35 -30.57 -17.23
N SER A 250 1.52 -30.62 -17.89
CA SER A 250 2.74 -29.98 -17.43
C SER A 250 2.66 -28.44 -17.45
N ILE A 251 2.05 -27.88 -18.50
CA ILE A 251 1.85 -26.43 -18.62
C ILE A 251 0.85 -25.97 -17.55
N TYR A 252 -0.25 -26.73 -17.39
CA TYR A 252 -1.26 -26.46 -16.37
C TYR A 252 -0.68 -26.55 -14.95
N GLY A 253 0.11 -27.59 -14.64
CA GLY A 253 0.75 -27.76 -13.34
C GLY A 253 1.74 -26.65 -13.01
N ARG A 254 2.54 -26.20 -13.98
CA ARG A 254 3.45 -25.04 -13.82
C ARG A 254 2.69 -23.75 -13.53
N PHE A 255 1.61 -23.50 -14.28
CA PHE A 255 0.73 -22.35 -14.03
C PHE A 255 0.13 -22.41 -12.62
N LEU A 256 -0.44 -23.56 -12.24
CA LEU A 256 -1.09 -23.77 -10.94
C LEU A 256 -0.12 -23.49 -9.78
N HIS A 257 1.10 -24.03 -9.86
CA HIS A 257 2.10 -23.82 -8.83
C HIS A 257 2.52 -22.35 -8.72
N GLY A 258 2.80 -21.69 -9.85
CA GLY A 258 3.16 -20.28 -9.89
C GLY A 258 2.04 -19.36 -9.39
N TYR A 259 0.81 -19.62 -9.81
CA TYR A 259 -0.36 -18.87 -9.37
C TYR A 259 -0.61 -19.02 -7.87
N ASN A 260 -0.59 -20.25 -7.33
CA ASN A 260 -0.83 -20.48 -5.91
C ASN A 260 0.22 -19.80 -5.03
N LYS A 261 1.49 -19.79 -5.45
CA LYS A 261 2.57 -19.07 -4.77
C LYS A 261 2.27 -17.56 -4.71
N LEU A 262 1.93 -16.95 -5.83
CA LEU A 262 1.61 -15.51 -5.88
C LEU A 262 0.30 -15.17 -5.17
N ASN A 263 -0.71 -16.03 -5.24
CA ASN A 263 -1.97 -15.83 -4.52
C ASN A 263 -1.73 -15.80 -3.01
N ASN A 264 -0.87 -16.69 -2.49
CA ASN A 264 -0.48 -16.66 -1.09
C ASN A 264 0.28 -15.37 -0.73
N ASP A 265 1.17 -14.89 -1.62
CA ASP A 265 1.90 -13.64 -1.41
C ASP A 265 0.93 -12.43 -1.37
N VAL A 266 -0.03 -12.36 -2.30
CA VAL A 266 -1.09 -11.34 -2.31
C VAL A 266 -1.93 -11.42 -1.04
N PHE A 267 -2.29 -12.62 -0.59
CA PHE A 267 -3.07 -12.82 0.62
C PHE A 267 -2.35 -12.30 1.87
N ILE A 268 -1.08 -12.67 2.04
CA ILE A 268 -0.24 -12.19 3.16
C ILE A 268 -0.11 -10.66 3.12
N LEU A 269 0.12 -10.09 1.94
CA LEU A 269 0.21 -8.65 1.76
C LEU A 269 -1.12 -7.97 2.11
N ASN A 270 -2.24 -8.50 1.62
CA ASN A 270 -3.57 -7.95 1.86
C ASN A 270 -3.93 -7.93 3.35
N GLN A 271 -3.62 -8.98 4.11
CA GLN A 271 -3.87 -9.03 5.56
C GLN A 271 -3.26 -7.86 6.34
N THR A 272 -2.25 -7.20 5.78
CA THR A 272 -1.55 -6.10 6.44
C THR A 272 -1.88 -4.77 5.78
N ILE A 273 -1.79 -4.69 4.44
CA ILE A 273 -2.09 -3.47 3.70
C ILE A 273 -3.59 -3.12 3.81
N SER A 274 -4.48 -4.06 4.07
CA SER A 274 -5.91 -3.77 4.27
C SER A 274 -6.17 -2.72 5.35
N ASN A 275 -5.44 -2.78 6.48
CA ASN A 275 -5.54 -1.76 7.53
C ASN A 275 -4.90 -0.43 7.10
N VAL A 276 -3.80 -0.50 6.34
CA VAL A 276 -3.15 0.70 5.77
C VAL A 276 -4.10 1.40 4.79
N PHE A 277 -4.79 0.64 3.93
CA PHE A 277 -5.80 1.16 3.01
C PHE A 277 -6.93 1.86 3.74
N PHE A 278 -7.41 1.27 4.83
CA PHE A 278 -8.44 1.88 5.67
C PHE A 278 -7.98 3.22 6.25
N SER A 279 -6.76 3.29 6.80
CA SER A 279 -6.20 4.54 7.31
C SER A 279 -6.03 5.59 6.22
N ILE A 280 -5.47 5.19 5.06
CA ILE A 280 -5.23 6.10 3.92
C ILE A 280 -6.56 6.63 3.36
N GLU A 281 -7.59 5.79 3.24
CA GLU A 281 -8.93 6.19 2.77
C GLU A 281 -9.62 7.15 3.74
N THR A 282 -9.54 6.85 5.03
CA THR A 282 -10.13 7.72 6.06
C THR A 282 -9.43 9.06 6.04
N MET A 283 -8.10 9.05 5.96
CA MET A 283 -7.31 10.28 5.91
C MET A 283 -7.62 11.10 4.66
N SER A 284 -7.68 10.49 3.47
CA SER A 284 -7.97 11.24 2.24
C SER A 284 -9.35 11.86 2.24
N LYS A 285 -10.38 11.17 2.77
CA LYS A 285 -11.73 11.73 2.90
C LYS A 285 -11.79 12.88 3.90
N VAL A 286 -11.19 12.73 5.07
CA VAL A 286 -11.14 13.79 6.08
C VAL A 286 -10.39 14.99 5.52
N THR A 287 -9.22 14.80 4.92
CA THR A 287 -8.44 15.87 4.28
C THR A 287 -9.22 16.56 3.16
N PHE A 288 -9.97 15.81 2.34
CA PHE A 288 -10.78 16.41 1.28
C PHE A 288 -11.92 17.28 1.84
N ILE A 289 -12.65 16.81 2.85
CA ILE A 289 -13.71 17.57 3.53
C ILE A 289 -13.14 18.87 4.09
N TYR A 290 -12.05 18.78 4.86
CA TYR A 290 -11.39 19.96 5.43
C TYR A 290 -10.85 20.89 4.35
N CYS A 291 -10.30 20.35 3.26
CA CYS A 291 -9.83 21.15 2.13
C CYS A 291 -10.98 21.93 1.47
N SER A 292 -12.15 21.31 1.27
CA SER A 292 -13.33 21.98 0.71
C SER A 292 -13.85 23.08 1.62
N ILE A 293 -13.93 22.82 2.93
CA ILE A 293 -14.37 23.81 3.92
C ILE A 293 -13.35 24.96 3.97
N PHE A 294 -12.07 24.66 4.09
CA PHE A 294 -11.00 25.66 4.14
C PHE A 294 -11.00 26.54 2.89
N PHE A 295 -11.10 25.94 1.70
CA PHE A 295 -11.19 26.68 0.44
C PHE A 295 -12.41 27.60 0.38
N SER A 296 -13.58 27.12 0.84
CA SER A 296 -14.82 27.92 0.85
C SER A 296 -14.80 29.13 1.78
N LYS A 297 -13.85 29.16 2.74
CA LYS A 297 -13.71 30.24 3.71
C LYS A 297 -12.63 31.25 3.33
N GLN A 298 -11.87 31.03 2.27
CA GLN A 298 -10.89 32.02 1.83
C GLN A 298 -11.56 33.12 1.01
N ILE A 299 -11.30 34.38 1.38
CA ILE A 299 -11.72 35.55 0.59
C ILE A 299 -10.85 35.67 -0.67
N GLU A 300 -9.53 35.51 -0.52
CA GLU A 300 -8.56 35.54 -1.62
C GLU A 300 -7.61 34.34 -1.56
N MET A 301 -7.22 33.83 -2.73
CA MET A 301 -6.31 32.70 -2.86
C MET A 301 -4.88 33.18 -3.08
N ASN A 302 -4.14 33.36 -1.99
CA ASN A 302 -2.72 33.67 -2.04
C ASN A 302 -1.84 32.43 -2.32
N LEU A 303 -0.53 32.65 -2.48
CA LEU A 303 0.42 31.58 -2.78
C LEU A 303 0.52 30.52 -1.66
N PHE A 304 0.36 30.92 -0.40
CA PHE A 304 0.41 29.98 0.74
C PHE A 304 -0.83 29.07 0.78
N ASN A 305 -2.01 29.65 0.63
CA ASN A 305 -3.30 28.96 0.61
C ASN A 305 -3.41 28.01 -0.58
N THR A 306 -2.98 28.46 -1.76
CA THR A 306 -2.94 27.62 -2.96
C THR A 306 -2.03 26.41 -2.76
N ILE A 307 -0.84 26.57 -2.15
CA ILE A 307 0.06 25.45 -1.87
C ILE A 307 -0.57 24.46 -0.88
N ILE A 308 -1.22 24.94 0.19
CA ILE A 308 -1.92 24.08 1.16
C ILE A 308 -3.05 23.27 0.49
N VAL A 309 -3.86 23.94 -0.34
CA VAL A 309 -4.95 23.28 -1.07
C VAL A 309 -4.41 22.25 -2.07
N ILE A 310 -3.36 22.59 -2.82
CA ILE A 310 -2.69 21.66 -3.74
C ILE A 310 -2.15 20.45 -2.96
N TYR A 311 -1.58 20.67 -1.77
CA TYR A 311 -1.09 19.59 -0.92
C TYR A 311 -2.22 18.64 -0.50
N PHE A 312 -3.35 19.17 -0.03
CA PHE A 312 -4.51 18.35 0.35
C PHE A 312 -5.11 17.60 -0.83
N LEU A 313 -5.21 18.23 -1.99
CA LEU A 313 -5.67 17.58 -3.23
C LEU A 313 -4.69 16.49 -3.68
N SER A 314 -3.39 16.70 -3.51
CA SER A 314 -2.37 15.71 -3.88
C SER A 314 -2.59 14.39 -3.16
N LEU A 315 -2.90 14.43 -1.86
CA LEU A 315 -3.18 13.24 -1.06
C LEU A 315 -4.35 12.45 -1.65
N PHE A 316 -5.46 13.11 -1.97
CA PHE A 316 -6.62 12.48 -2.60
C PHE A 316 -6.29 11.87 -3.97
N ILE A 317 -5.52 12.57 -4.80
CA ILE A 317 -5.06 12.05 -6.09
C ILE A 317 -4.19 10.81 -5.89
N TYR A 318 -3.29 10.82 -4.90
CA TYR A 318 -2.44 9.68 -4.57
C TYR A 318 -3.22 8.46 -4.13
N THR A 319 -4.20 8.64 -3.23
CA THR A 319 -5.03 7.53 -2.77
C THR A 319 -5.76 6.90 -3.94
N ASN A 320 -6.37 7.73 -4.79
CA ASN A 320 -7.10 7.28 -5.97
C ASN A 320 -6.19 6.57 -6.99
N GLY A 321 -4.98 7.09 -7.20
CA GLY A 321 -3.95 6.44 -8.01
C GLY A 321 -3.58 5.06 -7.48
N LEU A 322 -3.39 4.94 -6.17
CA LEU A 322 -3.10 3.68 -5.48
C LEU A 322 -4.26 2.68 -5.68
N TYR A 323 -5.49 3.09 -5.42
CA TYR A 323 -6.69 2.27 -5.61
C TYR A 323 -6.86 1.79 -7.05
N SER A 324 -6.63 2.68 -8.02
CA SER A 324 -6.68 2.35 -9.44
C SER A 324 -5.69 1.24 -9.81
N ARG A 325 -4.48 1.25 -9.24
CA ARG A 325 -3.48 0.18 -9.46
C ARG A 325 -3.86 -1.11 -8.74
N ALA A 326 -4.29 -1.04 -7.48
CA ALA A 326 -4.73 -2.19 -6.71
C ALA A 326 -5.91 -2.93 -7.39
N ALA A 327 -6.85 -2.20 -7.99
CA ALA A 327 -8.03 -2.74 -8.68
C ALA A 327 -7.71 -3.52 -9.97
N GLN A 328 -6.50 -3.41 -10.54
CA GLN A 328 -6.11 -4.13 -11.74
C GLN A 328 -5.81 -5.62 -11.47
N LEU A 329 -5.44 -5.96 -10.24
CA LEU A 329 -5.02 -7.31 -9.87
C LEU A 329 -6.19 -8.32 -9.98
N PRO A 330 -7.41 -8.03 -9.48
CA PRO A 330 -8.60 -8.84 -9.75
C PRO A 330 -8.94 -8.98 -11.25
N HIS A 331 -8.70 -7.94 -12.05
CA HIS A 331 -8.96 -7.97 -13.49
C HIS A 331 -8.08 -8.99 -14.22
N TYR A 332 -6.80 -9.06 -13.86
CA TYR A 332 -5.93 -10.10 -14.38
C TYR A 332 -6.37 -11.49 -13.91
N ASN A 333 -6.72 -11.66 -12.63
CA ASN A 333 -7.25 -12.93 -12.13
C ASN A 333 -8.43 -13.44 -12.97
N ARG A 334 -9.42 -12.57 -13.22
CA ARG A 334 -10.59 -12.90 -14.05
C ARG A 334 -10.18 -13.33 -15.46
N ARG A 335 -9.22 -12.65 -16.10
CA ARG A 335 -8.70 -13.04 -17.43
C ARG A 335 -8.02 -14.40 -17.40
N GLY A 336 -7.25 -14.69 -16.36
CA GLY A 336 -6.62 -16.01 -16.15
C GLY A 336 -7.68 -17.11 -16.04
N CYS A 337 -8.67 -16.90 -15.18
CA CYS A 337 -9.80 -17.81 -14.99
C CYS A 337 -10.54 -18.09 -16.30
N LEU A 338 -10.91 -17.06 -17.06
CA LEU A 338 -11.56 -17.22 -18.36
C LEU A 338 -10.71 -18.02 -19.35
N SER A 339 -9.39 -17.83 -19.32
CA SER A 339 -8.47 -18.56 -20.19
C SER A 339 -8.46 -20.05 -19.86
N ILE A 340 -8.44 -20.40 -18.56
CA ILE A 340 -8.51 -21.80 -18.10
C ILE A 340 -9.86 -22.42 -18.44
N MET A 341 -10.96 -21.72 -18.16
CA MET A 341 -12.33 -22.20 -18.47
C MET A 341 -12.49 -22.47 -19.96
N ASN A 342 -12.01 -21.56 -20.82
CA ASN A 342 -12.03 -21.77 -22.27
C ASN A 342 -11.17 -22.97 -22.71
N TRP A 343 -10.06 -23.24 -22.04
CA TRP A 343 -9.21 -24.39 -22.35
C TRP A 343 -9.88 -25.71 -21.93
N LEU A 344 -10.52 -25.73 -20.77
CA LEU A 344 -11.28 -26.87 -20.24
C LEU A 344 -12.54 -27.17 -21.08
N ALA A 345 -13.25 -26.13 -21.53
CA ALA A 345 -14.39 -26.28 -22.42
C ALA A 345 -13.99 -26.90 -23.77
N ARG A 346 -12.87 -26.44 -24.37
CA ARG A 346 -12.32 -27.05 -25.60
C ARG A 346 -11.96 -28.51 -25.41
N LEU A 347 -11.38 -28.86 -24.26
CA LEU A 347 -11.09 -30.26 -23.92
C LEU A 347 -12.34 -31.12 -23.84
N GLN A 348 -13.38 -30.64 -23.16
CA GLN A 348 -14.65 -31.34 -23.03
C GLN A 348 -15.30 -31.55 -24.40
N TYR A 349 -15.33 -30.51 -25.22
CA TYR A 349 -15.86 -30.57 -26.59
C TYR A 349 -15.10 -31.60 -27.43
N GLN A 350 -13.76 -31.61 -27.38
CA GLN A 350 -12.94 -32.60 -28.10
C GLN A 350 -13.19 -34.04 -27.65
N LYS A 351 -13.42 -34.28 -26.35
CA LYS A 351 -13.75 -35.62 -25.85
C LYS A 351 -15.13 -36.09 -26.32
N TYR A 352 -16.12 -35.20 -26.34
CA TYR A 352 -17.49 -35.52 -26.75
C TYR A 352 -17.57 -35.84 -28.26
N TYR A 353 -17.05 -34.95 -29.11
CA TYR A 353 -17.09 -35.16 -30.56
C TYR A 353 -16.05 -36.16 -31.09
N GLY A 354 -14.92 -36.34 -30.37
CA GLY A 354 -13.92 -37.36 -30.72
C GLY A 354 -14.41 -38.80 -30.52
N HIS A 355 -15.47 -39.01 -29.73
CA HIS A 355 -16.13 -40.31 -29.60
C HIS A 355 -17.15 -40.58 -30.72
N SER A 356 -17.77 -39.54 -31.28
CA SER A 356 -18.82 -39.67 -32.31
C SER A 356 -18.28 -39.81 -33.75
N TYR A 357 -16.99 -39.53 -33.99
CA TYR A 357 -16.35 -39.54 -35.32
C TYR A 357 -15.11 -40.44 -35.39
N ARG A 358 -15.16 -41.66 -34.85
CA ARG A 358 -14.26 -42.72 -35.33
C ARG A 358 -14.96 -43.47 -36.46
N PRO A 359 -14.68 -43.20 -37.75
CA PRO A 359 -15.04 -44.15 -38.77
C PRO A 359 -14.28 -45.44 -38.45
N SER A 360 -15.03 -46.53 -38.38
CA SER A 360 -14.58 -47.90 -38.20
C SER A 360 -13.42 -48.19 -39.16
N ARG A 361 -12.17 -48.02 -38.71
CA ARG A 361 -11.03 -48.61 -39.41
C ARG A 361 -11.09 -50.11 -39.14
N LEU A 362 -11.54 -50.80 -40.18
CA LEU A 362 -11.57 -52.24 -40.37
C LEU A 362 -10.33 -52.94 -39.75
N TYR A 363 -10.63 -53.98 -38.99
CA TYR A 363 -9.90 -55.24 -38.83
C TYR A 363 -8.36 -55.20 -38.83
N ARG A 364 -7.78 -55.27 -37.63
CA ARG A 364 -6.66 -56.21 -37.35
C ARG A 364 -6.88 -56.84 -35.98
N PRO A 365 -7.23 -58.14 -35.90
CA PRO A 365 -7.24 -58.84 -34.64
C PRO A 365 -5.81 -59.27 -34.27
N SER A 366 -5.61 -59.55 -32.98
CA SER A 366 -4.42 -60.17 -32.36
C SER A 366 -3.25 -59.24 -31.98
N ARG A 367 -3.24 -58.75 -30.72
CA ARG A 367 -2.60 -59.44 -29.58
C ARG A 367 -2.58 -58.53 -28.32
N LEU A 368 -3.07 -59.13 -27.23
CA LEU A 368 -2.87 -58.77 -25.81
C LEU A 368 -3.46 -57.45 -25.28
N TYR A 369 -4.75 -57.56 -24.96
CA TYR A 369 -5.48 -56.74 -24.02
C TYR A 369 -4.77 -56.75 -22.64
N ARG A 370 -4.13 -55.64 -22.25
CA ARG A 370 -3.92 -55.29 -20.83
C ARG A 370 -5.01 -54.29 -20.42
N PRO A 371 -6.14 -54.72 -19.82
CA PRO A 371 -7.24 -53.83 -19.48
C PRO A 371 -6.88 -52.83 -18.36
N SER A 372 -5.79 -53.04 -17.64
CA SER A 372 -5.41 -52.24 -16.47
C SER A 372 -4.74 -50.89 -16.79
N ARG A 373 -4.14 -50.69 -17.98
CA ARG A 373 -3.47 -49.40 -18.31
C ARG A 373 -4.43 -48.34 -18.88
N LEU A 374 -5.40 -48.75 -19.68
CA LEU A 374 -6.40 -47.83 -20.27
C LEU A 374 -7.39 -47.32 -19.22
N TYR A 375 -7.84 -48.18 -18.30
CA TYR A 375 -8.76 -47.79 -17.23
C TYR A 375 -8.08 -46.89 -16.17
N ARG A 376 -6.79 -47.11 -15.90
CA ARG A 376 -5.99 -46.25 -15.01
C ARG A 376 -5.68 -44.90 -15.67
N SER A 377 -5.43 -44.88 -16.98
CA SER A 377 -5.26 -43.66 -17.78
C SER A 377 -6.54 -42.82 -17.84
N SER A 378 -7.71 -43.44 -18.04
CA SER A 378 -9.00 -42.74 -18.06
C SER A 378 -9.35 -42.17 -16.68
N ARG A 379 -9.15 -42.93 -15.59
CA ARG A 379 -9.40 -42.47 -14.21
C ARG A 379 -8.47 -41.33 -13.79
N LEU A 380 -7.17 -41.41 -14.13
CA LEU A 380 -6.22 -40.31 -13.94
C LEU A 380 -6.62 -39.07 -14.74
N SER A 381 -7.16 -39.25 -15.95
CA SER A 381 -7.66 -38.14 -16.76
C SER A 381 -8.91 -37.47 -16.18
N ILE A 382 -9.81 -38.25 -15.56
CA ILE A 382 -11.03 -37.76 -14.91
C ILE A 382 -10.66 -37.02 -13.62
N CYS A 383 -9.84 -37.61 -12.75
CA CYS A 383 -9.38 -36.96 -11.52
C CYS A 383 -8.67 -35.63 -11.81
N ASN A 384 -7.82 -35.59 -12.83
CA ASN A 384 -7.15 -34.35 -13.23
C ASN A 384 -8.12 -33.32 -13.78
N GLN A 385 -9.16 -33.75 -14.51
CA GLN A 385 -10.20 -32.85 -15.02
C GLN A 385 -11.07 -32.29 -13.89
N ILE A 386 -11.45 -33.11 -12.91
CA ILE A 386 -12.15 -32.68 -11.70
C ILE A 386 -11.30 -31.66 -10.94
N ARG A 387 -10.01 -31.95 -10.73
CA ARG A 387 -9.07 -31.02 -10.08
C ARG A 387 -8.94 -29.70 -10.82
N SER A 388 -8.87 -29.73 -12.16
CA SER A 388 -8.77 -28.50 -12.95
C SER A 388 -10.06 -27.68 -12.94
N ASN A 389 -11.22 -28.33 -12.99
CA ASN A 389 -12.52 -27.68 -12.88
C ASN A 389 -12.70 -27.05 -11.49
N PHE A 390 -12.38 -27.80 -10.43
CA PHE A 390 -12.44 -27.30 -9.06
C PHE A 390 -11.51 -26.11 -8.86
N PHE A 391 -10.28 -26.18 -9.36
CA PHE A 391 -9.36 -25.05 -9.30
C PHE A 391 -9.88 -23.83 -10.08
N ALA A 392 -10.45 -24.00 -11.27
CA ALA A 392 -11.02 -22.89 -12.03
C ALA A 392 -12.20 -22.24 -11.29
N GLN A 393 -13.06 -23.04 -10.65
CA GLN A 393 -14.11 -22.56 -9.77
C GLN A 393 -13.52 -21.79 -8.58
N SER A 394 -12.55 -22.37 -7.85
CA SER A 394 -11.87 -21.68 -6.76
C SER A 394 -11.19 -20.39 -7.22
N MET A 395 -10.58 -20.35 -8.40
CA MET A 395 -9.95 -19.15 -8.96
C MET A 395 -10.98 -18.06 -9.30
N SER A 396 -12.19 -18.46 -9.73
CA SER A 396 -13.31 -17.55 -10.01
C SER A 396 -13.92 -16.95 -8.74
N GLU A 397 -13.98 -17.75 -7.67
CA GLU A 397 -14.53 -17.37 -6.37
C GLU A 397 -13.50 -16.64 -5.51
N ASN A 398 -12.21 -16.95 -5.69
CA ASN A 398 -11.13 -16.27 -4.99
C ASN A 398 -11.06 -14.80 -5.43
N HIS A 399 -11.35 -13.91 -4.50
CA HIS A 399 -11.12 -12.47 -4.63
C HIS A 399 -9.62 -12.17 -4.54
N LEU A 400 -8.83 -12.62 -5.52
CA LEU A 400 -7.43 -12.24 -5.67
C LEU A 400 -7.38 -10.73 -5.88
N GLY A 401 -6.93 -10.01 -4.85
CA GLY A 401 -7.09 -8.57 -4.75
C GLY A 401 -6.77 -8.04 -3.37
N PHE A 402 -7.00 -6.75 -3.21
CA PHE A 402 -6.85 -6.06 -1.93
C PHE A 402 -8.22 -5.64 -1.38
N SER A 403 -8.31 -5.52 -0.07
CA SER A 403 -9.47 -4.99 0.65
C SER A 403 -9.10 -3.70 1.36
N CYS A 404 -10.09 -2.83 1.58
CA CYS A 404 -9.98 -1.68 2.47
C CYS A 404 -10.62 -2.05 3.82
N GLY A 405 -9.79 -2.39 4.81
CA GLY A 405 -10.23 -2.97 6.08
C GLY A 405 -11.11 -4.21 5.90
N GLN A 406 -12.19 -4.27 6.68
CA GLN A 406 -13.27 -5.27 6.50
C GLN A 406 -14.43 -4.73 5.63
N MET A 407 -14.32 -3.50 5.13
CA MET A 407 -15.46 -2.78 4.54
C MET A 407 -15.75 -3.24 3.10
N PHE A 408 -14.76 -3.23 2.21
CA PHE A 408 -14.98 -3.65 0.83
C PHE A 408 -13.71 -4.11 0.10
N PRO A 409 -13.84 -5.02 -0.89
CA PRO A 409 -12.77 -5.35 -1.81
C PRO A 409 -12.55 -4.21 -2.82
N ILE A 410 -11.28 -3.96 -3.15
CA ILE A 410 -10.86 -2.97 -4.14
C ILE A 410 -10.97 -3.59 -5.54
N ILE A 411 -12.07 -3.28 -6.21
CA ILE A 411 -12.39 -3.75 -7.56
C ILE A 411 -12.80 -2.57 -8.45
N LYS A 412 -12.43 -2.65 -9.73
CA LYS A 412 -12.64 -1.59 -10.74
C LYS A 412 -14.07 -1.01 -10.78
N PHE A 413 -15.07 -1.84 -10.47
CA PHE A 413 -16.49 -1.47 -10.52
C PHE A 413 -17.06 -0.88 -9.21
N LYS A 414 -16.36 -1.00 -8.07
CA LYS A 414 -16.80 -0.37 -6.81
C LYS A 414 -16.20 1.01 -6.56
N TYR A 415 -15.11 1.38 -7.24
CA TYR A 415 -14.53 2.72 -7.13
C TYR A 415 -15.46 3.84 -7.62
N HIS A 416 -16.45 3.54 -8.47
CA HIS A 416 -17.50 4.48 -8.89
C HIS A 416 -18.79 4.41 -8.07
N LYS A 417 -18.95 3.39 -7.22
CA LYS A 417 -20.08 3.34 -6.30
C LYS A 417 -19.63 4.00 -5.00
N ILE A 418 -19.82 5.32 -4.95
CA ILE A 418 -19.92 6.06 -3.69
C ILE A 418 -20.85 5.22 -2.78
N PRO A 419 -20.41 4.77 -1.59
CA PRO A 419 -21.32 4.13 -0.67
C PRO A 419 -22.41 5.15 -0.36
N LYS A 420 -23.66 4.81 -0.67
CA LYS A 420 -24.84 5.58 -0.28
C LYS A 420 -24.90 5.72 1.23
#